data_AF-A0A0H2SR72-F1
#
_entry.id   AF-A0A0H2SR72-F1
#
_cell.length_a   1.000
_cell.length_b   1.000
_cell.length_c   1.000
_cell.angle_alpha   90.00
_cell.angle_beta   90.00
_cell.angle_gamma   90.00
#
_symmetry.space_group_name_H-M   'P 1'
#
loop_
_entity.id
_entity.type
_entity.pdbx_description
1 polymer ?
#
loop_
_entity_poly.entity_id
_entity_poly.type
_entity_poly.pdbx_seq_one_letter_code
_entity_poly.pdbx_strand_id
1 'polypeptide(L)'
;MTLCRSLQMRILPQLLLINEVVLCELHVAQRKRFTLNLRRTEYPAEEIISHYRQLQRVLNRLEMSLEDMNMDAPYEPSARNLPEHESRRSEARLFETFSPFRNEILRGSILLMDSIITVLRSSRLRKGLEKVRYNQEYNRSTFMNMATIATFLSSITAATLQYSYSQTSSSENLWAYVNGVWFSSLVFSIASAANSFLGVVLYQRPEYFGQSSLSEYRIIRFWLDKCPMFFLLISGGLFGIGLCLFSVASDQAHYTRLVTIALFGAHTLLIVFIICMASIRFIRVMVPITFYVFCPSWSMED
;
A
#
# COMPACT_ATOMS: atom_id res chain seq x y z
N MET A 1 -10.71 -19.00 35.29
CA MET A 1 -9.71 -18.96 34.21
C MET A 1 -10.26 -18.63 32.80
N THR A 2 -11.52 -18.94 32.45
CA THR A 2 -12.07 -18.76 31.08
C THR A 2 -12.30 -17.31 30.64
N LEU A 3 -12.71 -16.41 31.56
CA LEU A 3 -12.92 -14.99 31.26
C LEU A 3 -11.60 -14.24 30.97
N CYS A 4 -10.54 -14.57 31.70
CA CYS A 4 -9.21 -13.96 31.54
C CYS A 4 -8.58 -14.32 30.19
N ARG A 5 -8.70 -15.60 29.79
CA ARG A 5 -8.27 -16.08 28.46
C ARG A 5 -9.07 -15.45 27.31
N SER A 6 -10.37 -15.19 27.53
CA SER A 6 -11.25 -14.53 26.55
C SER A 6 -10.90 -13.05 26.34
N LEU A 7 -10.60 -12.33 27.43
CA LEU A 7 -10.10 -10.96 27.40
C LEU A 7 -8.72 -10.88 26.73
N GLN A 8 -7.80 -11.76 27.08
CA GLN A 8 -6.47 -11.83 26.50
C GLN A 8 -6.50 -12.11 24.99
N MET A 9 -7.40 -12.97 24.52
CA MET A 9 -7.50 -13.32 23.08
C MET A 9 -8.21 -12.26 22.23
N ARG A 10 -9.13 -11.46 22.80
CA ARG A 10 -9.91 -10.48 22.01
C ARG A 10 -9.42 -9.05 22.12
N ILE A 11 -8.93 -8.66 23.29
CA ILE A 11 -8.63 -7.25 23.59
C ILE A 11 -7.14 -6.97 23.37
N LEU A 12 -6.26 -7.94 23.66
CA LEU A 12 -4.81 -7.78 23.48
C LEU A 12 -4.37 -7.54 22.01
N PRO A 13 -4.93 -8.23 20.99
CA PRO A 13 -4.55 -7.99 19.60
C PRO A 13 -5.00 -6.61 19.10
N GLN A 14 -6.18 -6.15 19.56
CA GLN A 14 -6.69 -4.82 19.20
C GLN A 14 -5.90 -3.70 19.88
N LEU A 15 -5.49 -3.91 21.14
CA LEU A 15 -4.58 -3.00 21.83
C LEU A 15 -3.18 -2.99 21.21
N LEU A 16 -2.66 -4.12 20.76
CA LEU A 16 -1.39 -4.20 20.02
C LEU A 16 -1.46 -3.46 18.68
N LEU A 17 -2.56 -3.62 17.94
CA LEU A 17 -2.77 -2.90 16.68
C LEU A 17 -2.86 -1.38 16.91
N ILE A 18 -3.59 -0.94 17.94
CA ILE A 18 -3.71 0.47 18.31
C ILE A 18 -2.35 1.01 18.78
N ASN A 19 -1.61 0.23 19.58
CA ASN A 19 -0.27 0.54 20.05
C ASN A 19 0.71 0.73 18.89
N GLU A 20 0.74 -0.18 17.91
CA GLU A 20 1.58 -0.07 16.71
C GLU A 20 1.24 1.17 15.87
N VAL A 21 -0.04 1.45 15.64
CA VAL A 21 -0.48 2.61 14.86
C VAL A 21 -0.12 3.92 15.59
N VAL A 22 -0.37 3.98 16.90
CA VAL A 22 -0.07 5.17 17.72
C VAL A 22 1.43 5.39 17.84
N LEU A 23 2.22 4.33 18.07
CA LEU A 23 3.67 4.41 18.10
C LEU A 23 4.25 4.83 16.75
N CYS A 24 3.71 4.35 15.63
CA CYS A 24 4.17 4.72 14.29
C CYS A 24 3.96 6.22 14.04
N GLU A 25 2.78 6.75 14.36
CA GLU A 25 2.47 8.19 14.26
C GLU A 25 3.33 9.04 15.21
N LEU A 26 3.57 8.57 16.43
CA LEU A 26 4.47 9.22 17.39
C LEU A 26 5.92 9.25 16.90
N HIS A 27 6.40 8.16 16.30
CA HIS A 27 7.75 8.07 15.75
C HIS A 27 7.94 8.99 14.54
N VAL A 28 6.90 9.09 13.68
CA VAL A 28 6.87 10.02 12.54
C VAL A 28 6.87 11.49 13.02
N ALA A 29 6.13 11.80 14.09
CA ALA A 29 6.12 13.12 14.71
C ALA A 29 7.47 13.49 15.33
N GLN A 30 8.12 12.54 16.03
CA GLN A 30 9.40 12.75 16.70
C GLN A 30 10.57 12.89 15.71
N ARG A 31 10.57 12.14 14.60
CA ARG A 31 11.65 12.14 13.60
C ARG A 31 11.72 13.40 12.76
N LYS A 32 10.59 14.10 12.56
CA LYS A 32 10.55 15.26 11.67
C LYS A 32 11.08 16.56 12.28
N ARG A 33 11.37 16.65 13.59
CA ARG A 33 11.68 17.91 14.31
C ARG A 33 10.78 19.08 13.89
N PHE A 34 9.59 18.78 13.37
CA PHE A 34 8.57 19.78 13.21
C PHE A 34 8.07 19.97 14.62
N THR A 35 8.20 21.20 15.12
CA THR A 35 7.22 21.72 16.05
C THR A 35 5.87 21.34 15.47
N LEU A 36 5.24 20.31 16.05
CA LEU A 36 3.80 20.23 15.96
C LEU A 36 3.37 21.64 16.37
N ASN A 37 2.74 22.37 15.45
CA ASN A 37 1.97 23.55 15.80
C ASN A 37 0.75 23.04 16.59
N LEU A 38 1.06 22.51 17.77
CA LEU A 38 0.23 22.07 18.86
C LEU A 38 -0.18 23.29 19.70
N ARG A 39 0.05 24.50 19.18
CA ARG A 39 -0.38 25.79 19.76
C ARG A 39 -1.90 25.97 19.76
N ARG A 40 -2.68 24.91 19.46
CA ARG A 40 -4.15 24.95 19.50
C ARG A 40 -4.83 23.61 19.78
N THR A 41 -4.12 22.70 20.44
CA THR A 41 -4.76 21.60 21.17
C THR A 41 -4.36 21.77 22.62
N GLU A 42 -5.32 21.95 23.51
CA GLU A 42 -5.13 22.15 24.96
C GLU A 42 -4.44 20.97 25.67
N TYR A 43 -4.07 19.91 24.95
CA TYR A 43 -3.38 18.76 25.51
C TYR A 43 -1.95 18.68 24.98
N PRO A 44 -0.93 18.99 25.80
CA PRO A 44 0.46 18.88 25.41
C PRO A 44 0.80 17.43 25.05
N ALA A 45 1.57 17.23 23.97
CA ALA A 45 1.99 15.90 23.52
C ALA A 45 2.69 15.08 24.63
N GLU A 46 3.35 15.77 25.56
CA GLU A 46 3.97 15.16 26.74
C GLU A 46 2.95 14.49 27.66
N GLU A 47 1.73 15.02 27.75
CA GLU A 47 0.67 14.45 28.57
C GLU A 47 0.09 13.18 27.93
N ILE A 48 -0.06 13.15 26.61
CA ILE A 48 -0.46 11.93 25.89
C ILE A 48 0.62 10.85 26.03
N ILE A 49 1.90 11.22 25.88
CA ILE A 49 3.03 10.30 26.08
C ILE A 49 3.12 9.82 27.54
N SER A 50 2.83 10.69 28.50
CA SER A 50 2.79 10.37 29.94
C SER A 50 1.69 9.34 30.23
N HIS A 51 0.47 9.57 29.76
CA HIS A 51 -0.66 8.65 29.92
C HIS A 51 -0.40 7.31 29.23
N TYR A 52 0.24 7.34 28.06
CA TYR A 52 0.64 6.14 27.35
C TYR A 52 1.68 5.31 28.13
N ARG A 53 2.72 5.94 28.66
CA ARG A 53 3.72 5.29 29.52
C ARG A 53 3.11 4.79 30.83
N GLN A 54 2.10 5.47 31.37
CA GLN A 54 1.39 5.03 32.57
C GLN A 54 0.55 3.77 32.27
N LEU A 55 -0.12 3.72 31.13
CA LEU A 55 -0.86 2.55 30.66
C LEU A 55 0.09 1.34 30.46
N GLN A 56 1.23 1.56 29.81
CA GLN A 56 2.21 0.49 29.58
C GLN A 56 2.81 -0.03 30.89
N ARG A 57 3.02 0.84 31.89
CA ARG A 57 3.40 0.41 33.25
C ARG A 57 2.30 -0.39 33.96
N VAL A 58 1.03 -0.13 33.68
CA VAL A 58 -0.09 -0.90 34.25
C VAL A 58 -0.22 -2.24 33.54
N LEU A 59 -0.09 -2.28 32.21
CA LEU A 59 -0.07 -3.51 31.42
C LEU A 59 1.08 -4.43 31.84
N ASN A 60 2.30 -3.91 31.94
CA ASN A 60 3.46 -4.71 32.36
C ASN A 60 3.34 -5.20 33.81
N ARG A 61 2.69 -4.44 34.70
CA ARG A 61 2.41 -4.90 36.08
C ARG A 61 1.34 -5.98 36.13
N LEU A 62 0.33 -5.90 35.25
CA LEU A 62 -0.66 -6.95 35.08
C LEU A 62 -0.04 -8.22 34.49
N GLU A 63 0.89 -8.08 33.54
CA GLU A 63 1.64 -9.18 32.93
C GLU A 63 2.56 -9.86 33.95
N MET A 64 3.39 -9.10 34.67
CA MET A 64 4.22 -9.65 35.76
C MET A 64 3.37 -10.29 36.87
N SER A 65 2.24 -9.69 37.24
CA SER A 65 1.34 -10.28 38.23
C SER A 65 0.64 -11.54 37.70
N LEU A 66 0.43 -11.65 36.38
CA LEU A 66 -0.07 -12.87 35.74
C LEU A 66 1.01 -13.95 35.67
N GLU A 67 2.26 -13.58 35.42
CA GLU A 67 3.42 -14.48 35.41
C GLU A 67 3.75 -14.99 36.81
N ASP A 68 3.71 -14.14 37.84
CA ASP A 68 3.83 -14.54 39.25
C ASP A 68 2.68 -15.47 39.70
N MET A 69 1.50 -15.34 39.08
CA MET A 69 0.38 -16.27 39.29
C MET A 69 0.47 -17.54 38.42
N ASN A 70 1.28 -17.50 37.36
CA ASN A 70 1.61 -18.65 36.52
C ASN A 70 2.94 -19.24 37.01
N MET A 71 2.96 -19.64 38.28
CA MET A 71 4.04 -20.42 38.87
C MET A 71 4.34 -21.62 37.95
N ASP A 72 5.58 -21.71 37.47
CA ASP A 72 6.19 -22.86 36.76
C ASP A 72 6.27 -24.14 37.65
N ALA A 73 5.29 -24.34 38.53
CA ALA A 73 5.13 -25.61 39.21
C ALA A 73 4.52 -26.60 38.20
N PRO A 74 5.19 -27.72 37.89
CA PRO A 74 4.56 -28.78 37.12
C PRO A 74 3.30 -29.21 37.88
N TYR A 75 2.14 -28.97 37.29
CA TYR A 75 0.87 -29.43 37.83
C TYR A 75 0.83 -30.95 37.70
N GLU A 76 1.41 -31.66 38.67
CA GLU A 76 1.02 -33.04 38.94
C GLU A 76 -0.39 -33.00 39.54
N PRO A 77 -1.38 -33.64 38.91
CA PRO A 77 -2.70 -33.77 39.50
C PRO A 77 -2.62 -34.86 40.58
N SER A 78 -1.96 -34.55 41.70
CA SER A 78 -2.17 -35.29 42.93
C SER A 78 -3.57 -34.94 43.42
N ALA A 79 -4.54 -35.75 42.99
CA ALA A 79 -5.92 -35.77 43.44
C ALA A 79 -5.99 -36.11 44.93
N ARG A 80 -5.51 -35.19 45.78
CA ARG A 80 -5.83 -35.17 47.19
C ARG A 80 -6.99 -34.20 47.31
N ASN A 81 -8.17 -34.75 47.60
CA ASN A 81 -9.42 -34.02 47.79
C ASN A 81 -9.21 -32.83 48.74
N LEU A 82 -8.87 -31.66 48.18
CA LEU A 82 -8.94 -30.43 48.94
C LEU A 82 -10.42 -30.13 49.14
N PRO A 83 -10.87 -29.90 50.37
CA PRO A 83 -12.26 -29.64 50.66
C PRO A 83 -12.71 -28.42 49.85
N GLU A 84 -13.81 -28.56 49.11
CA GLU A 84 -14.42 -27.55 48.22
C GLU A 84 -14.57 -26.17 48.91
N HIS A 85 -14.63 -26.16 50.23
CA HIS A 85 -14.72 -25.00 51.08
C HIS A 85 -13.45 -24.14 51.14
N GLU A 86 -12.25 -24.69 50.92
CA GLU A 86 -11.00 -23.92 50.90
C GLU A 86 -10.74 -23.26 49.55
N SER A 87 -11.16 -23.91 48.45
CA SER A 87 -11.09 -23.34 47.09
C SER A 87 -11.99 -22.10 46.95
N ARG A 88 -13.21 -22.12 47.48
CA ARG A 88 -14.07 -20.92 47.50
C ARG A 88 -13.51 -19.80 48.37
N ARG A 89 -12.73 -20.13 49.40
CA ARG A 89 -12.15 -19.18 50.36
C ARG A 89 -10.85 -18.53 49.84
N SER A 90 -10.10 -19.22 48.98
CA SER A 90 -8.95 -18.65 48.28
C SER A 90 -9.39 -17.76 47.12
N GLU A 91 -10.42 -18.14 46.36
CA GLU A 91 -11.03 -17.28 45.33
C GLU A 91 -11.64 -16.01 45.92
N ALA A 92 -12.36 -16.11 47.05
CA ALA A 92 -12.93 -14.95 47.74
C ALA A 92 -11.85 -13.98 48.25
N ARG A 93 -10.73 -14.49 48.75
CA ARG A 93 -9.60 -13.65 49.19
C ARG A 93 -8.89 -12.97 48.02
N LEU A 94 -8.73 -13.67 46.89
CA LEU A 94 -8.25 -13.06 45.65
C LEU A 94 -9.20 -11.94 45.19
N PHE A 95 -10.51 -12.16 45.25
CA PHE A 95 -11.52 -11.16 44.90
C PHE A 95 -11.49 -9.92 45.82
N GLU A 96 -11.34 -10.09 47.13
CA GLU A 96 -11.18 -8.97 48.07
C GLU A 96 -9.88 -8.20 47.84
N THR A 97 -8.79 -8.89 47.51
CA THR A 97 -7.48 -8.26 47.28
C THR A 97 -7.50 -7.40 45.99
N PHE A 98 -8.23 -7.81 44.97
CA PHE A 98 -8.38 -7.07 43.70
C PHE A 98 -9.51 -6.04 43.69
N SER A 99 -10.44 -6.09 44.65
CA SER A 99 -11.56 -5.15 44.83
C SER A 99 -11.16 -3.66 44.78
N PRO A 100 -10.13 -3.19 45.52
CA PRO A 100 -9.75 -1.77 45.50
C PRO A 100 -9.12 -1.33 44.17
N PHE A 101 -8.41 -2.23 43.47
CA PHE A 101 -7.79 -1.94 42.18
C PHE A 101 -8.79 -1.97 41.02
N ARG A 102 -9.88 -2.73 41.16
CA ARG A 102 -10.92 -2.86 40.12
C ARG A 102 -11.49 -1.51 39.70
N ASN A 103 -11.80 -0.64 40.66
CA ASN A 103 -12.39 0.66 40.37
C ASN A 103 -11.40 1.61 39.68
N GLU A 104 -10.12 1.56 40.06
CA GLU A 104 -9.07 2.38 39.46
C GLU A 104 -8.75 1.91 38.02
N ILE A 105 -8.72 0.60 37.79
CA ILE A 105 -8.55 0.01 36.45
C ILE A 105 -9.75 0.33 35.55
N LEU A 106 -10.98 0.21 36.06
CA LEU A 106 -12.19 0.59 35.32
C LEU A 106 -12.21 2.08 34.99
N ARG A 107 -11.84 2.94 35.93
CA ARG A 107 -11.79 4.39 35.70
C ARG A 107 -10.70 4.77 34.70
N GLY A 108 -9.51 4.19 34.82
CA GLY A 108 -8.41 4.40 33.87
C GLY A 108 -8.75 3.93 32.44
N SER A 109 -9.42 2.79 32.31
CA SER A 109 -9.85 2.25 31.01
C SER A 109 -10.99 3.07 30.36
N ILE A 110 -11.92 3.61 31.16
CA ILE A 110 -12.96 4.53 30.65
C ILE A 110 -12.34 5.83 30.13
N LEU A 111 -11.40 6.43 30.87
CA LEU A 111 -10.71 7.65 30.44
C LEU A 111 -9.88 7.42 29.17
N LEU A 112 -9.22 6.26 29.05
CA LEU A 112 -8.47 5.89 27.85
C LEU A 112 -9.41 5.69 26.65
N MET A 113 -10.53 5.00 26.84
CA MET A 113 -11.53 4.81 25.78
C MET A 113 -12.07 6.15 25.29
N ASP A 114 -12.32 7.11 26.18
CA ASP A 114 -12.83 8.43 25.80
C ASP A 114 -11.79 9.24 25.02
N SER A 115 -10.50 9.14 25.40
CA SER A 115 -9.37 9.70 24.65
C SER A 115 -9.21 9.08 23.26
N ILE A 116 -9.34 7.75 23.15
CA ILE A 116 -9.30 7.05 21.87
C ILE A 116 -10.50 7.46 20.99
N ILE A 117 -11.70 7.55 21.56
CA ILE A 117 -12.91 7.97 20.84
C ILE A 117 -12.76 9.41 20.33
N THR A 118 -12.20 10.32 21.12
CA THR A 118 -11.95 11.71 20.69
C THR A 118 -10.91 11.80 19.58
N VAL A 119 -9.84 11.00 19.62
CA VAL A 119 -8.87 10.90 18.52
C VAL A 119 -9.49 10.28 17.26
N LEU A 120 -10.27 9.21 17.40
CA LEU A 120 -10.98 8.55 16.30
C LEU A 120 -12.01 9.48 15.64
N ARG A 121 -12.70 10.30 16.43
CA ARG A 121 -13.67 11.29 15.96
C ARG A 121 -12.99 12.58 15.46
N SER A 122 -11.68 12.71 15.60
CA SER A 122 -10.97 13.91 15.14
C SER A 122 -11.15 14.12 13.63
N SER A 123 -11.42 15.36 13.24
CA SER A 123 -11.60 15.73 11.82
C SER A 123 -10.36 15.44 10.98
N ARG A 124 -9.17 15.36 11.61
CA ARG A 124 -7.90 15.06 10.94
C ARG A 124 -7.77 13.59 10.60
N LEU A 125 -8.12 12.67 11.52
CA LEU A 125 -8.11 11.24 11.23
C LEU A 125 -9.11 10.92 10.12
N ARG A 126 -10.31 11.52 10.19
CA ARG A 126 -11.32 11.40 9.13
C ARG A 126 -10.77 11.85 7.77
N LYS A 127 -10.16 13.05 7.70
CA LYS A 127 -9.54 13.56 6.46
C LYS A 127 -8.38 12.67 5.98
N GLY A 128 -7.57 12.14 6.89
CA GLY A 128 -6.49 11.21 6.58
C GLY A 128 -7.00 9.90 5.99
N LEU A 129 -8.01 9.29 6.62
CA LEU A 129 -8.66 8.08 6.16
C LEU A 129 -9.34 8.28 4.80
N GLU A 130 -10.04 9.40 4.61
CA GLU A 130 -10.64 9.76 3.33
C GLU A 130 -9.58 9.90 2.23
N LYS A 131 -8.42 10.50 2.53
CA LYS A 131 -7.31 10.62 1.59
C LYS A 131 -6.68 9.26 1.23
N VAL A 132 -6.49 8.38 2.22
CA VAL A 132 -5.97 7.02 1.99
C VAL A 132 -6.94 6.23 1.11
N ARG A 133 -8.24 6.28 1.43
CA ARG A 133 -9.29 5.62 0.65
C ARG A 133 -9.35 6.15 -0.78
N TYR A 134 -9.27 7.47 -0.95
CA TYR A 134 -9.23 8.09 -2.27
C TYR A 134 -8.03 7.63 -3.10
N ASN A 135 -6.83 7.59 -2.50
CA ASN A 135 -5.63 7.12 -3.19
C ASN A 135 -5.70 5.63 -3.55
N GLN A 136 -6.26 4.80 -2.67
CA GLN A 136 -6.48 3.37 -2.96
C GLN A 136 -7.41 3.18 -4.16
N GLU A 137 -8.54 3.91 -4.18
CA GLU A 137 -9.51 3.82 -5.26
C GLU A 137 -8.94 4.36 -6.58
N TYR A 138 -8.19 5.46 -6.53
CA TYR A 138 -7.51 6.02 -7.69
C TYR A 138 -6.49 5.04 -8.29
N ASN A 139 -5.64 4.44 -7.45
CA ASN A 139 -4.64 3.46 -7.91
C ASN A 139 -5.32 2.21 -8.48
N ARG A 140 -6.35 1.70 -7.79
CA ARG A 140 -7.14 0.55 -8.26
C ARG A 140 -7.74 0.82 -9.63
N SER A 141 -8.38 1.97 -9.82
CA SER A 141 -8.96 2.36 -11.11
C SER A 141 -7.88 2.47 -12.19
N THR A 142 -6.74 3.06 -11.87
CA THR A 142 -5.61 3.20 -12.81
C THR A 142 -5.09 1.85 -13.29
N PHE A 143 -4.83 0.91 -12.38
CA PHE A 143 -4.38 -0.43 -12.74
C PHE A 143 -5.44 -1.20 -13.53
N MET A 144 -6.71 -1.11 -13.15
CA MET A 144 -7.80 -1.74 -13.91
C MET A 144 -7.88 -1.18 -15.34
N ASN A 145 -7.77 0.14 -15.52
CA ASN A 145 -7.76 0.75 -16.85
C ASN A 145 -6.57 0.27 -17.69
N MET A 146 -5.37 0.18 -17.11
CA MET A 146 -4.20 -0.37 -17.80
C MET A 146 -4.42 -1.84 -18.21
N ALA A 147 -4.97 -2.66 -17.32
CA ALA A 147 -5.29 -4.06 -17.62
C ALA A 147 -6.30 -4.18 -18.77
N THR A 148 -7.34 -3.34 -18.78
CA THR A 148 -8.34 -3.33 -19.86
C THR A 148 -7.75 -2.92 -21.21
N ILE A 149 -6.90 -1.89 -21.24
CA ILE A 149 -6.25 -1.48 -22.50
C ILE A 149 -5.31 -2.58 -22.98
N ALA A 150 -4.55 -3.21 -22.07
CA ALA A 150 -3.66 -4.30 -22.38
C ALA A 150 -4.41 -5.54 -22.91
N THR A 151 -5.53 -5.94 -22.30
CA THR A 151 -6.32 -7.08 -22.78
C THR A 151 -6.97 -6.79 -24.13
N PHE A 152 -7.47 -5.57 -24.34
CA PHE A 152 -8.00 -5.12 -25.62
C PHE A 152 -6.93 -5.17 -26.72
N LEU A 153 -5.74 -4.64 -26.44
CA LEU A 153 -4.62 -4.69 -27.37
C LEU A 153 -4.18 -6.13 -27.66
N SER A 154 -4.13 -7.01 -26.64
CA SER A 154 -3.87 -8.44 -26.84
C SER A 154 -4.88 -9.09 -27.78
N SER A 155 -6.17 -8.76 -27.64
CA SER A 155 -7.23 -9.29 -28.50
C SER A 155 -7.05 -8.84 -29.96
N ILE A 156 -6.75 -7.57 -30.19
CA ILE A 156 -6.48 -7.05 -31.54
C ILE A 156 -5.23 -7.71 -32.13
N THR A 157 -4.13 -7.77 -31.37
CA THR A 157 -2.87 -8.37 -31.85
C THR A 157 -3.05 -9.86 -32.18
N ALA A 158 -3.82 -10.60 -31.38
CA ALA A 158 -4.14 -11.99 -31.66
C ALA A 158 -4.97 -12.13 -32.95
N ALA A 159 -5.96 -11.26 -33.17
CA ALA A 159 -6.73 -11.25 -34.41
C ALA A 159 -5.86 -10.90 -35.63
N THR A 160 -4.93 -9.94 -35.52
CA THR A 160 -4.02 -9.61 -36.62
C THR A 160 -3.06 -10.76 -36.93
N LEU A 161 -2.57 -11.45 -35.91
CA LEU A 161 -1.69 -12.61 -36.06
C LEU A 161 -2.40 -13.77 -36.79
N GLN A 162 -3.71 -13.93 -36.60
CA GLN A 162 -4.50 -14.91 -37.35
C GLN A 162 -4.53 -14.65 -38.86
N TYR A 163 -4.37 -13.40 -39.31
CA TYR A 163 -4.32 -13.09 -40.74
C TYR A 163 -2.96 -13.37 -41.37
N SER A 164 -1.90 -13.45 -40.57
CA SER A 164 -0.53 -13.45 -41.06
C SER A 164 0.26 -14.72 -40.79
N TYR A 165 -0.17 -15.54 -39.82
CA TYR A 165 0.61 -16.73 -39.42
C TYR A 165 0.76 -17.76 -40.55
N SER A 166 -0.20 -17.82 -41.48
CA SER A 166 -0.21 -18.76 -42.61
C SER A 166 0.49 -18.22 -43.86
N GLN A 167 0.96 -16.97 -43.84
CA GLN A 167 1.58 -16.32 -44.99
C GLN A 167 3.09 -16.58 -45.00
N THR A 168 3.54 -17.46 -45.91
CA THR A 168 4.96 -17.85 -46.05
C THR A 168 5.50 -17.72 -47.48
N SER A 169 4.68 -17.35 -48.47
CA SER A 169 4.90 -17.74 -49.87
C SER A 169 5.51 -16.68 -50.81
N SER A 170 5.63 -15.40 -50.43
CA SER A 170 6.07 -14.34 -51.37
C SER A 170 7.26 -13.49 -50.90
N SER A 171 7.53 -13.42 -49.59
CA SER A 171 8.70 -12.74 -49.02
C SER A 171 8.98 -13.33 -47.63
N GLU A 172 9.56 -14.53 -47.62
CA GLU A 172 9.72 -15.38 -46.42
C GLU A 172 10.32 -14.62 -45.23
N ASN A 173 11.32 -13.75 -45.51
CA ASN A 173 11.97 -12.94 -44.49
C ASN A 173 11.05 -11.86 -43.90
N LEU A 174 10.25 -11.19 -44.72
CA LEU A 174 9.42 -10.07 -44.26
C LEU A 174 8.27 -10.57 -43.37
N TRP A 175 7.60 -11.64 -43.77
CA TRP A 175 6.53 -12.26 -42.99
C TRP A 175 7.01 -12.79 -41.63
N ALA A 176 8.22 -13.34 -41.57
CA ALA A 176 8.84 -13.73 -40.30
C ALA A 176 9.02 -12.54 -39.35
N TYR A 177 9.45 -11.37 -39.86
CA TYR A 177 9.54 -10.16 -39.03
C TYR A 177 8.18 -9.68 -38.56
N VAL A 178 7.15 -9.68 -39.42
CA VAL A 178 5.82 -9.22 -39.01
C VAL A 178 5.25 -10.13 -37.90
N ASN A 179 5.33 -11.45 -38.09
CA ASN A 179 4.92 -12.45 -37.11
C ASN A 179 5.70 -12.34 -35.79
N GLY A 180 7.03 -12.15 -35.84
CA GLY A 180 7.85 -11.95 -34.65
C GLY A 180 7.48 -10.68 -33.87
N VAL A 181 7.20 -9.59 -34.57
CA VAL A 181 6.83 -8.30 -33.97
C VAL A 181 5.43 -8.37 -33.33
N TRP A 182 4.44 -8.96 -34.00
CA TRP A 182 3.12 -9.17 -33.40
C TRP A 182 3.17 -10.09 -32.18
N PHE A 183 3.93 -11.18 -32.25
CA PHE A 183 4.05 -12.08 -31.10
C PHE A 183 4.69 -11.36 -29.90
N SER A 184 5.74 -10.57 -30.14
CA SER A 184 6.38 -9.77 -29.09
C SER A 184 5.42 -8.72 -28.51
N SER A 185 4.65 -8.03 -29.37
CA SER A 185 3.60 -7.11 -28.94
C SER A 185 2.57 -7.81 -28.03
N LEU A 186 2.11 -9.01 -28.41
CA LEU A 186 1.16 -9.80 -27.65
C LEU A 186 1.70 -10.18 -26.26
N VAL A 187 2.94 -10.67 -26.21
CA VAL A 187 3.60 -11.08 -24.95
C VAL A 187 3.72 -9.89 -23.99
N PHE A 188 4.18 -8.73 -24.47
CA PHE A 188 4.28 -7.53 -23.63
C PHE A 188 2.91 -7.03 -23.16
N SER A 189 1.88 -7.15 -24.00
CA SER A 189 0.51 -6.79 -23.62
C SER A 189 -0.04 -7.69 -22.52
N ILE A 190 0.14 -9.02 -22.64
CA ILE A 190 -0.26 -9.98 -21.60
C ILE A 190 0.52 -9.72 -20.30
N ALA A 191 1.83 -9.47 -20.39
CA ALA A 191 2.65 -9.13 -19.24
C ALA A 191 2.17 -7.83 -18.55
N SER A 192 1.78 -6.81 -19.32
CA SER A 192 1.19 -5.58 -18.78
C SER A 192 -0.13 -5.85 -18.04
N ALA A 193 -1.02 -6.65 -18.64
CA ALA A 193 -2.29 -7.03 -18.01
C ALA A 193 -2.08 -7.80 -16.71
N ALA A 194 -1.20 -8.81 -16.72
CA ALA A 194 -0.87 -9.61 -15.55
C ALA A 194 -0.29 -8.75 -14.41
N ASN A 195 0.65 -7.85 -14.74
CA ASN A 195 1.24 -6.95 -13.74
C ASN A 195 0.25 -5.92 -13.21
N SER A 196 -0.70 -5.48 -14.04
CA SER A 196 -1.78 -4.59 -13.59
C SER A 196 -2.73 -5.29 -12.60
N PHE A 197 -3.12 -6.54 -12.86
CA PHE A 197 -3.93 -7.32 -11.93
C PHE A 197 -3.19 -7.60 -10.62
N LEU A 198 -1.91 -7.95 -10.71
CA LEU A 198 -1.06 -8.13 -9.54
C LEU A 198 -0.96 -6.82 -8.72
N GLY A 199 -0.82 -5.68 -9.40
CA GLY A 199 -0.87 -4.36 -8.80
C GLY A 199 -2.16 -4.11 -8.00
N VAL A 200 -3.33 -4.43 -8.57
CA VAL A 200 -4.62 -4.31 -7.88
C VAL A 200 -4.66 -5.16 -6.61
N VAL A 201 -4.28 -6.43 -6.69
CA VAL A 201 -4.34 -7.36 -5.55
C VAL A 201 -3.40 -6.92 -4.43
N LEU A 202 -2.20 -6.44 -4.76
CA LEU A 202 -1.21 -6.04 -3.77
C LEU A 202 -1.53 -4.68 -3.14
N TYR A 203 -2.00 -3.70 -3.92
CA TYR A 203 -2.38 -2.39 -3.39
C TYR A 203 -3.68 -2.39 -2.58
N GLN A 204 -4.45 -3.49 -2.58
CA GLN A 204 -5.57 -3.66 -1.66
C GLN A 204 -5.14 -4.08 -0.25
N ARG A 205 -3.90 -4.56 -0.06
CA ARG A 205 -3.44 -5.04 1.24
C ARG A 205 -2.91 -3.88 2.10
N PRO A 206 -3.33 -3.78 3.38
CA PRO A 206 -2.86 -2.73 4.28
C PRO A 206 -1.35 -2.83 4.58
N GLU A 207 -0.77 -4.04 4.46
CA GLU A 207 0.67 -4.30 4.65
C GLU A 207 1.56 -3.46 3.71
N TYR A 208 1.11 -3.18 2.48
CA TYR A 208 1.88 -2.41 1.50
C TYR A 208 1.86 -0.89 1.72
N PHE A 209 0.96 -0.41 2.59
CA PHE A 209 0.95 0.98 3.07
C PHE A 209 1.80 1.17 4.33
N GLY A 210 2.18 0.08 4.99
CA GLY A 210 3.13 0.07 6.09
C GLY A 210 4.48 0.60 5.61
N GLN A 211 4.99 1.61 6.32
CA GLN A 211 6.20 2.33 5.97
C GLN A 211 7.44 1.48 6.28
N SER A 212 7.59 0.34 5.61
CA SER A 212 8.78 -0.49 5.74
C SER A 212 9.93 0.21 5.04
N SER A 213 10.88 0.71 5.82
CA SER A 213 12.12 1.37 5.35
C SER A 213 13.09 0.40 4.67
N LEU A 214 12.64 -0.81 4.33
CA LEU A 214 13.45 -1.85 3.71
C LEU A 214 13.52 -1.58 2.21
N SER A 215 14.75 -1.50 1.68
CA SER A 215 15.01 -1.12 0.29
C SER A 215 14.34 -2.06 -0.72
N GLU A 216 14.07 -3.30 -0.33
CA GLU A 216 13.45 -4.36 -1.15
C GLU A 216 12.00 -4.01 -1.54
N TYR A 217 11.21 -3.44 -0.62
CA TYR A 217 9.84 -3.03 -0.91
C TYR A 217 9.77 -1.85 -1.88
N ARG A 218 10.80 -1.00 -1.95
CA ARG A 218 10.86 0.10 -2.92
C ARG A 218 10.96 -0.43 -4.36
N ILE A 219 11.75 -1.47 -4.58
CA ILE A 219 11.95 -2.05 -5.91
C ILE A 219 10.64 -2.70 -6.38
N ILE A 220 10.01 -3.52 -5.52
CA ILE A 220 8.72 -4.16 -5.83
C ILE A 220 7.65 -3.11 -6.14
N ARG A 221 7.57 -2.05 -5.31
CA ARG A 221 6.61 -0.98 -5.53
C ARG A 221 6.86 -0.21 -6.82
N PHE A 222 8.12 0.11 -7.12
CA PHE A 222 8.48 0.76 -8.38
C PHE A 222 8.14 -0.12 -9.59
N TRP A 223 8.43 -1.41 -9.49
CA TRP A 223 8.13 -2.38 -10.53
C TRP A 223 6.62 -2.46 -10.78
N LEU A 224 5.80 -2.67 -9.75
CA LEU A 224 4.34 -2.74 -9.91
C LEU A 224 3.71 -1.43 -10.43
N ASP A 225 4.27 -0.28 -10.04
CA ASP A 225 3.70 1.02 -10.41
C ASP A 225 4.08 1.45 -11.83
N LYS A 226 5.27 1.07 -12.33
CA LYS A 226 5.78 1.54 -13.63
C LYS A 226 5.83 0.46 -14.70
N CYS A 227 6.11 -0.78 -14.35
CA CYS A 227 6.30 -1.87 -15.29
C CYS A 227 5.08 -2.13 -16.20
N PRO A 228 3.82 -2.13 -15.69
CA PRO A 228 2.65 -2.33 -16.54
C PRO A 228 2.56 -1.28 -17.66
N MET A 229 2.81 -0.02 -17.34
CA MET A 229 2.76 1.09 -18.31
C MET A 229 3.89 0.96 -19.35
N PHE A 230 5.10 0.60 -18.93
CA PHE A 230 6.23 0.40 -19.86
C PHE A 230 5.99 -0.75 -20.83
N PHE A 231 5.50 -1.89 -20.34
CA PHE A 231 5.17 -3.03 -21.20
C PHE A 231 4.03 -2.71 -22.17
N LEU A 232 3.03 -1.95 -21.74
CA LEU A 232 1.95 -1.50 -22.61
C LEU A 232 2.46 -0.58 -23.72
N LEU A 233 3.36 0.35 -23.41
CA LEU A 233 3.96 1.26 -24.39
C LEU A 233 4.79 0.49 -25.43
N ILE A 234 5.64 -0.44 -24.98
CA ILE A 234 6.43 -1.30 -25.87
C ILE A 234 5.51 -2.15 -26.75
N SER A 235 4.47 -2.74 -26.17
CA SER A 235 3.48 -3.53 -26.89
C SER A 235 2.78 -2.73 -28.00
N GLY A 236 2.31 -1.51 -27.69
CA GLY A 236 1.67 -0.63 -28.68
C GLY A 236 2.62 -0.18 -29.78
N GLY A 237 3.87 0.12 -29.43
CA GLY A 237 4.91 0.46 -30.41
C GLY A 237 5.22 -0.70 -31.36
N LEU A 238 5.42 -1.91 -30.81
CA LEU A 238 5.61 -3.11 -31.60
C LEU A 238 4.40 -3.42 -32.48
N PHE A 239 3.18 -3.31 -31.95
CA PHE A 239 1.96 -3.50 -32.73
C PHE A 239 1.91 -2.58 -33.95
N GLY A 240 2.25 -1.30 -33.75
CA GLY A 240 2.31 -0.31 -34.82
C GLY A 240 3.40 -0.57 -35.86
N ILE A 241 4.60 -0.97 -35.43
CA ILE A 241 5.66 -1.44 -36.35
C ILE A 241 5.15 -2.64 -37.16
N GLY A 242 4.47 -3.58 -36.51
CA GLY A 242 3.83 -4.73 -37.15
C GLY A 242 2.79 -4.31 -38.19
N LEU A 243 1.95 -3.31 -37.90
CA LEU A 243 0.99 -2.77 -38.88
C LEU A 243 1.67 -2.15 -40.11
N CYS A 244 2.74 -1.38 -39.91
CA CYS A 244 3.51 -0.81 -41.00
C CYS A 244 4.13 -1.92 -41.86
N LEU A 245 4.81 -2.89 -41.24
CA LEU A 245 5.42 -4.02 -41.95
C LEU A 245 4.36 -4.87 -42.67
N PHE A 246 3.22 -5.13 -42.04
CA PHE A 246 2.11 -5.85 -42.64
C PHE A 246 1.58 -5.18 -43.89
N SER A 247 1.42 -3.85 -43.86
CA SER A 247 0.95 -3.08 -45.03
C SER A 247 1.90 -3.20 -46.23
N VAL A 248 3.20 -3.43 -45.98
CA VAL A 248 4.20 -3.70 -47.02
C VAL A 248 4.20 -5.16 -47.44
N ALA A 249 4.12 -6.09 -46.49
CA ALA A 249 4.23 -7.53 -46.72
C ALA A 249 3.00 -8.13 -47.44
N SER A 250 1.82 -7.59 -47.15
CA SER A 250 0.56 -8.06 -47.74
C SER A 250 0.24 -7.47 -49.12
N ASP A 251 1.20 -6.73 -49.72
CA ASP A 251 1.07 -6.09 -51.03
C ASP A 251 -0.24 -5.30 -51.21
N GLN A 252 -0.63 -4.58 -50.15
CA GLN A 252 -1.85 -3.77 -50.17
C GLN A 252 -1.74 -2.65 -51.21
N ALA A 253 -2.89 -2.23 -51.72
CA ALA A 253 -2.98 -1.10 -52.64
C ALA A 253 -2.16 0.10 -52.12
N HIS A 254 -1.46 0.78 -53.03
CA HIS A 254 -0.50 1.83 -52.70
C HIS A 254 -1.05 2.88 -51.72
N TYR A 255 -2.30 3.29 -51.91
CA TYR A 255 -2.99 4.23 -51.02
C TYR A 255 -3.17 3.71 -49.59
N THR A 256 -3.57 2.44 -49.42
CA THR A 256 -3.76 1.82 -48.09
C THR A 256 -2.45 1.78 -47.31
N ARG A 257 -1.34 1.43 -47.98
CA ARG A 257 0.00 1.44 -47.38
C ARG A 257 0.40 2.85 -46.94
N LEU A 258 0.26 3.84 -47.83
CA LEU A 258 0.64 5.22 -47.55
C LEU A 258 -0.18 5.81 -46.38
N VAL A 259 -1.49 5.58 -46.38
CA VAL A 259 -2.39 6.02 -45.31
C VAL A 259 -2.03 5.36 -43.97
N THR A 260 -1.75 4.06 -43.96
CA THR A 260 -1.38 3.31 -42.74
C THR A 260 -0.10 3.87 -42.12
N ILE A 261 0.95 4.05 -42.93
CA ILE A 261 2.24 4.57 -42.46
C ILE A 261 2.11 6.03 -42.01
N ALA A 262 1.38 6.87 -42.75
CA ALA A 262 1.20 8.28 -42.42
C ALA A 262 0.42 8.47 -41.12
N LEU A 263 -0.71 7.78 -40.95
CA LEU A 263 -1.53 7.87 -39.73
C LEU A 263 -0.78 7.34 -38.51
N PHE A 264 -0.10 6.20 -38.63
CA PHE A 264 0.68 5.65 -37.52
C PHE A 264 1.88 6.54 -37.17
N GLY A 265 2.57 7.06 -38.17
CA GLY A 265 3.67 8.02 -37.99
C GLY A 265 3.20 9.28 -37.28
N ALA A 266 2.09 9.88 -37.72
CA ALA A 266 1.50 11.05 -37.09
C ALA A 266 1.06 10.77 -35.64
N HIS A 267 0.45 9.62 -35.38
CA HIS A 267 0.06 9.21 -34.03
C HIS A 267 1.28 9.05 -33.11
N THR A 268 2.35 8.41 -33.59
CA THR A 268 3.59 8.22 -32.84
C THR A 268 4.26 9.56 -32.52
N LEU A 269 4.33 10.47 -33.50
CA LEU A 269 4.85 11.82 -33.30
C LEU A 269 4.05 12.61 -32.27
N LEU A 270 2.72 12.50 -32.30
CA LEU A 270 1.85 13.14 -31.31
C LEU A 270 2.09 12.60 -29.90
N ILE A 271 2.22 11.28 -29.75
CA ILE A 271 2.54 10.67 -28.44
C ILE A 271 3.89 11.16 -27.92
N VAL A 272 4.93 11.13 -28.76
CA VAL A 272 6.27 11.61 -28.39
C VAL A 272 6.21 13.09 -27.98
N PHE A 273 5.49 13.92 -28.74
CA PHE A 273 5.29 15.33 -28.41
C PHE A 273 4.62 15.51 -27.05
N ILE A 274 3.56 14.76 -26.75
CA ILE A 274 2.87 14.80 -25.45
C ILE A 274 3.81 14.39 -24.31
N ILE A 275 4.59 13.31 -24.50
CA ILE A 275 5.56 12.83 -23.49
C ILE A 275 6.67 13.88 -23.26
N CYS A 276 7.21 14.48 -24.32
CA CYS A 276 8.18 15.56 -24.23
C CYS A 276 7.61 16.76 -23.47
N MET A 277 6.39 17.19 -23.78
CA MET A 277 5.72 18.29 -23.10
C MET A 277 5.47 18.00 -21.62
N ALA A 278 5.04 16.78 -21.28
CA ALA A 278 4.88 16.33 -19.90
C ALA A 278 6.22 16.34 -19.14
N SER A 279 7.29 15.85 -19.79
CA SER A 279 8.63 15.81 -19.22
C SER A 279 9.22 17.21 -18.99
N ILE A 280 9.04 18.12 -19.95
CA ILE A 280 9.47 19.53 -19.82
C ILE A 280 8.74 20.21 -18.66
N ARG A 281 7.42 19.98 -18.52
CA ARG A 281 6.65 20.51 -17.38
C ARG A 281 7.17 19.97 -16.05
N PHE A 282 7.47 18.67 -15.98
CA PHE A 282 8.02 18.06 -14.78
C PHE A 282 9.39 18.67 -14.40
N ILE A 283 10.28 18.86 -15.37
CA ILE A 283 11.59 19.50 -15.17
C ILE A 283 11.39 20.95 -14.68
N ARG A 284 10.51 21.73 -15.32
CA ARG A 284 10.23 23.13 -14.92
C ARG A 284 9.68 23.25 -13.50
N VAL A 285 8.92 22.27 -13.02
CA VAL A 285 8.40 22.26 -11.63
C VAL A 285 9.48 21.86 -10.62
N MET A 286 10.40 20.96 -10.98
CA MET A 286 11.45 20.47 -10.07
C MET A 286 12.63 21.45 -9.91
N VAL A 287 13.01 22.17 -10.97
CA VAL A 287 14.11 23.14 -10.94
C VAL A 287 13.97 24.20 -9.83
N PRO A 288 12.84 24.92 -9.66
CA PRO A 288 12.72 25.91 -8.60
C PRO A 288 12.74 25.29 -7.20
N ILE A 289 12.14 24.10 -7.01
CA ILE A 289 12.13 23.42 -5.70
C ILE A 289 13.55 23.02 -5.27
N THR A 290 14.39 22.63 -6.22
CA THR A 290 15.78 22.23 -5.94
C THR A 290 16.64 23.46 -5.61
N PHE A 291 16.41 24.59 -6.27
CA PHE A 291 17.06 25.87 -5.94
C PHE A 291 16.71 26.37 -4.52
N TYR A 292 15.45 26.23 -4.07
CA TYR A 292 15.05 26.62 -2.72
C TYR A 292 15.65 25.73 -1.61
N VAL A 293 15.91 24.45 -1.90
CA VAL A 293 16.53 23.52 -0.92
C VAL A 293 18.03 23.76 -0.78
N PHE A 294 18.72 24.19 -1.84
CA PHE A 294 20.16 24.42 -1.82
C PHE A 294 20.59 25.86 -1.47
N CYS A 295 19.67 26.84 -1.46
CA CYS A 295 19.94 28.22 -1.01
C CYS A 295 18.91 28.69 0.02
N PRO A 296 18.93 28.18 1.26
CA PRO A 296 18.02 28.64 2.31
C PRO A 296 18.40 30.02 2.90
N SER A 297 19.53 30.64 2.52
CA SER A 297 20.08 31.81 3.21
C SER A 297 19.71 33.18 2.62
N TRP A 298 18.77 33.27 1.69
CA TRP A 298 18.22 34.55 1.23
C TRP A 298 16.89 34.86 1.95
N SER A 299 16.88 34.82 3.28
CA SER A 299 15.90 35.59 4.04
C SER A 299 16.54 36.94 4.36
N MET A 300 15.98 37.97 3.75
CA MET A 300 16.39 39.37 3.88
C MET A 300 16.52 39.77 5.35
N GLU A 301 17.72 40.21 5.74
CA GLU A 301 17.86 41.26 6.74
C GLU A 301 17.51 42.57 6.02
N ASP A 302 16.27 43.02 6.18
CA ASP A 302 15.84 44.42 6.11
C ASP A 302 14.76 44.63 7.19
#